data_AF-A0A239QMK2-F1
#
_entry.id   AF-A0A239QMK2-F1
#
_cell.length_a   1.000
_cell.length_b   1.000
_cell.length_c   1.000
_cell.angle_alpha   90.00
_cell.angle_beta   90.00
_cell.angle_gamma   90.00
#
_symmetry.space_group_name_H-M   'P 1'
#
loop_
_entity.id
_entity.type
_entity.pdbx_description
1 polymer ?
#
loop_
_entity_poly.entity_id
_entity_poly.type
_entity_poly.pdbx_seq_one_letter_code
_entity_poly.pdbx_strand_id
1 'polypeptide(L)'
;MKKITALFLSLVLLLTAAAALAEGEILMGQVDYAAHGDKAFAVITVAVQDDVILAAKIDEFQFITDREDLKAVGVPNSEGAFGQSYPEGQVLGSKRANSDLYSLNMQRAGSTVQIAANFNAIEAFAKGKTIAELEAAVNGYTEETKAEFIDAVTGATTADTWGYMRGIVAAAKAAKAQTGTYTFCNKTGETVTELYLVDNLTGEKGPNYAVNGFAADATYVVTRTVSAEEIEAGYSMTVAFKTEGGYEAKFETLHIEVAPITLLAQDALSGATPISFFAPAE
;
A
#
# COMPACT_ATOMS: atom_id res chain seq x y z
N MET A 1 -46.85 -41.60 -6.94
CA MET A 1 -45.40 -41.36 -7.12
C MET A 1 -45.14 -40.16 -8.05
N LYS A 2 -45.57 -38.94 -7.67
CA LYS A 2 -45.34 -37.71 -8.47
C LYS A 2 -45.05 -36.46 -7.61
N LYS A 3 -44.72 -36.61 -6.32
CA LYS A 3 -44.48 -35.49 -5.39
C LYS A 3 -43.11 -35.50 -4.71
N ILE A 4 -42.15 -36.30 -5.19
CA ILE A 4 -40.80 -36.38 -4.59
C ILE A 4 -39.71 -35.80 -5.52
N THR A 5 -40.01 -35.57 -6.79
CA THR A 5 -38.99 -35.13 -7.78
C THR A 5 -38.75 -33.62 -7.83
N ALA A 6 -39.56 -32.79 -7.15
CA ALA A 6 -39.40 -31.33 -7.18
C ALA A 6 -38.43 -30.78 -6.11
N LEU A 7 -38.13 -31.55 -5.05
CA LEU A 7 -37.27 -31.08 -3.96
C LEU A 7 -35.77 -31.27 -4.24
N PHE A 8 -35.42 -32.20 -5.14
CA PHE A 8 -34.02 -32.42 -5.54
C PHE A 8 -33.54 -31.42 -6.60
N LEU A 9 -34.43 -30.87 -7.43
CA LEU A 9 -34.04 -29.86 -8.43
C LEU A 9 -33.86 -28.46 -7.80
N SER A 10 -34.59 -28.16 -6.72
CA SER A 10 -34.40 -26.93 -5.96
C SER A 10 -33.10 -26.95 -5.13
N LEU A 11 -32.68 -28.11 -4.63
CA LEU A 11 -31.44 -28.23 -3.86
C LEU A 11 -30.19 -28.15 -4.77
N VAL A 12 -30.27 -28.65 -6.01
CA VAL A 12 -29.16 -28.54 -6.98
C VAL A 12 -29.05 -27.13 -7.57
N LEU A 13 -30.16 -26.38 -7.74
CA LEU A 13 -30.09 -24.96 -8.13
C LEU A 13 -29.57 -24.05 -7.00
N LEU A 14 -29.82 -24.41 -5.74
CA LEU A 14 -29.26 -23.70 -4.57
C LEU A 14 -27.78 -24.01 -4.33
N LEU A 15 -27.25 -25.14 -4.85
CA LEU A 15 -25.81 -25.44 -4.80
C LEU A 15 -25.01 -24.82 -5.96
N THR A 16 -25.63 -24.47 -7.08
CA THR A 16 -24.95 -23.77 -8.18
C THR A 16 -24.77 -22.27 -7.95
N ALA A 17 -25.39 -21.69 -6.90
CA ALA A 17 -25.15 -20.30 -6.50
C ALA A 17 -23.92 -20.13 -5.59
N ALA A 18 -23.33 -21.22 -5.08
CA ALA A 18 -22.12 -21.16 -4.24
C ALA A 18 -20.82 -20.96 -5.05
N ALA A 19 -20.93 -20.80 -6.37
CA ALA A 19 -19.84 -20.45 -7.27
C ALA A 19 -20.28 -19.37 -8.26
N ALA A 20 -20.94 -18.32 -7.77
CA ALA A 20 -20.73 -17.02 -8.40
C ALA A 20 -19.28 -16.66 -8.09
N LEU A 21 -18.38 -16.88 -9.06
CA LEU A 21 -17.06 -16.27 -9.09
C LEU A 21 -17.28 -14.79 -8.79
N ALA A 22 -16.71 -14.32 -7.69
CA ALA A 22 -16.91 -12.97 -7.22
C ALA A 22 -16.60 -11.98 -8.35
N GLU A 23 -17.65 -11.32 -8.85
CA GLU A 23 -17.52 -10.24 -9.81
C GLU A 23 -17.00 -9.02 -9.04
N GLY A 24 -15.70 -8.75 -9.15
CA GLY A 24 -15.02 -7.60 -8.56
C GLY A 24 -13.52 -7.69 -8.84
N GLU A 25 -12.86 -6.57 -9.15
CA GLU A 25 -11.40 -6.53 -9.30
C GLU A 25 -10.73 -6.88 -7.96
N ILE A 26 -9.72 -7.76 -8.00
CA ILE A 26 -8.91 -8.06 -6.81
C ILE A 26 -7.73 -7.09 -6.80
N LEU A 27 -7.73 -6.23 -5.79
CA LEU A 27 -6.66 -5.27 -5.55
C LEU A 27 -5.68 -5.82 -4.52
N MET A 28 -4.39 -5.53 -4.68
CA MET A 28 -3.37 -5.93 -3.73
C MET A 28 -2.60 -4.73 -3.21
N GLY A 29 -2.45 -4.65 -1.90
CA GLY A 29 -1.64 -3.65 -1.24
C GLY A 29 -0.58 -4.31 -0.38
N GLN A 30 0.58 -3.66 -0.27
CA GLN A 30 1.66 -4.10 0.60
C GLN A 30 2.26 -2.91 1.32
N VAL A 31 2.57 -3.09 2.60
CA VAL A 31 3.28 -2.09 3.40
C VAL A 31 4.42 -2.73 4.17
N ASP A 32 5.48 -1.96 4.36
CA ASP A 32 6.44 -2.19 5.43
C ASP A 32 5.92 -1.47 6.68
N TYR A 33 5.80 -2.16 7.80
CA TYR A 33 5.12 -1.67 8.99
C TYR A 33 5.89 -1.97 10.27
N ALA A 34 5.96 -1.00 11.19
CA ALA A 34 6.54 -1.18 12.51
C ALA A 34 5.50 -1.79 13.48
N ALA A 35 5.14 -3.04 13.25
CA ALA A 35 4.13 -3.74 14.06
C ALA A 35 4.65 -4.13 15.45
N HIS A 36 5.97 -4.27 15.61
CA HIS A 36 6.63 -4.80 16.79
C HIS A 36 7.92 -4.00 17.10
N GLY A 37 7.73 -2.84 17.73
CA GLY A 37 8.83 -1.98 18.20
C GLY A 37 9.77 -1.50 17.09
N ASP A 38 11.03 -1.29 17.43
CA ASP A 38 12.07 -0.68 16.58
C ASP A 38 13.15 -1.68 16.10
N LYS A 39 13.05 -2.96 16.48
CA LYS A 39 14.03 -4.01 16.17
C LYS A 39 13.65 -4.89 14.99
N ALA A 40 12.47 -4.67 14.43
CA ALA A 40 11.92 -5.47 13.35
C ALA A 40 11.07 -4.59 12.42
N PHE A 41 10.84 -5.09 11.21
CA PHE A 41 9.83 -4.53 10.31
C PHE A 41 8.99 -5.66 9.72
N ALA A 42 7.67 -5.46 9.72
CA ALA A 42 6.72 -6.38 9.12
C ALA A 42 6.52 -6.04 7.65
N VAL A 43 6.51 -7.05 6.78
CA VAL A 43 6.02 -6.95 5.40
C VAL A 43 4.62 -7.54 5.41
N ILE A 44 3.61 -6.69 5.15
CA ILE A 44 2.21 -7.09 5.22
C ILE A 44 1.57 -6.86 3.86
N THR A 45 1.11 -7.96 3.25
CA THR A 45 0.43 -7.96 1.95
C THR A 45 -1.03 -8.34 2.13
N VAL A 46 -1.94 -7.61 1.51
CA VAL A 46 -3.38 -7.83 1.62
C VAL A 46 -4.03 -7.80 0.24
N ALA A 47 -4.91 -8.77 -0.01
CA ALA A 47 -5.77 -8.81 -1.17
C ALA A 47 -7.20 -8.39 -0.77
N VAL A 48 -7.77 -7.44 -1.51
CA VAL A 48 -9.08 -6.83 -1.25
C VAL A 48 -9.96 -6.98 -2.49
N GLN A 49 -11.25 -7.24 -2.27
CA GLN A 49 -12.28 -7.18 -3.30
C GLN A 49 -13.52 -6.52 -2.70
N ASP A 50 -14.03 -5.46 -3.35
CA ASP A 50 -15.20 -4.69 -2.89
C ASP A 50 -15.14 -4.31 -1.39
N ASP A 51 -13.94 -3.90 -0.94
CA ASP A 51 -13.59 -3.54 0.44
C ASP A 51 -13.53 -4.69 1.45
N VAL A 52 -13.71 -5.94 1.01
CA VAL A 52 -13.56 -7.14 1.83
C VAL A 52 -12.15 -7.71 1.72
N ILE A 53 -11.55 -8.05 2.86
CA ILE A 53 -10.26 -8.74 2.92
C ILE A 53 -10.42 -10.19 2.44
N LEU A 54 -9.86 -10.53 1.27
CA LEU A 54 -9.86 -11.90 0.76
C LEU A 54 -8.76 -12.75 1.41
N ALA A 55 -7.59 -12.14 1.59
CA ALA A 55 -6.43 -12.75 2.22
C ALA A 55 -5.51 -11.66 2.77
N ALA A 56 -4.83 -11.98 3.87
CA ALA A 56 -3.71 -11.20 4.39
C ALA A 56 -2.51 -12.13 4.54
N LYS A 57 -1.31 -11.56 4.41
CA LYS A 57 -0.05 -12.25 4.68
C LYS A 57 0.87 -11.31 5.46
N ILE A 58 1.28 -11.75 6.63
CA ILE A 58 2.25 -11.09 7.50
C ILE A 58 3.54 -11.88 7.43
N ASP A 59 4.67 -11.23 7.15
CA ASP A 59 5.97 -11.71 7.58
C ASP A 59 6.66 -10.59 8.36
N GLU A 60 7.62 -10.92 9.21
CA GLU A 60 8.39 -9.91 9.93
C GLU A 60 9.86 -10.28 9.92
N PHE A 61 10.69 -9.28 9.64
CA PHE A 61 12.11 -9.44 9.51
C PHE A 61 12.81 -8.78 10.70
N GLN A 62 13.74 -9.52 11.29
CA GLN A 62 14.54 -9.08 12.42
C GLN A 62 15.94 -9.69 12.29
N PHE A 63 16.94 -9.09 12.93
CA PHE A 63 18.20 -9.77 13.16
C PHE A 63 18.01 -10.92 14.15
N ILE A 64 18.20 -12.15 13.67
CA ILE A 64 18.03 -13.38 14.42
C ILE A 64 19.41 -13.92 14.79
N THR A 65 19.63 -14.16 16.07
CA THR A 65 20.87 -14.77 16.56
C THR A 65 20.99 -16.20 16.03
N ASP A 66 22.12 -16.48 15.37
CA ASP A 66 22.44 -17.82 14.92
C ASP A 66 22.66 -18.73 16.14
N ARG A 67 22.16 -19.96 16.06
CA ARG A 67 22.36 -20.97 17.10
C ARG A 67 22.85 -22.26 16.48
N GLU A 68 23.84 -22.89 17.11
CA GLU A 68 24.47 -24.11 16.59
C GLU A 68 23.48 -25.25 16.34
N ASP A 69 22.40 -25.34 17.14
CA ASP A 69 21.41 -26.40 17.13
C ASP A 69 20.30 -26.24 16.08
N LEU A 70 20.01 -25.02 15.62
CA LEU A 70 18.85 -24.74 14.77
C LEU A 70 19.12 -23.83 13.57
N LYS A 71 20.32 -23.24 13.47
CA LYS A 71 20.85 -22.39 12.39
C LYS A 71 19.86 -21.38 11.79
N ALA A 72 20.10 -20.10 12.05
CA ALA A 72 19.26 -19.04 11.51
C ALA A 72 19.37 -18.97 9.97
N VAL A 73 18.21 -18.88 9.32
CA VAL A 73 18.09 -18.69 7.86
C VAL A 73 18.03 -17.21 7.57
N GLY A 74 19.11 -16.67 7.00
CA GLY A 74 19.16 -15.30 6.52
C GLY A 74 18.31 -15.09 5.26
N VAL A 75 18.02 -13.83 4.95
CA VAL A 75 17.45 -13.41 3.66
C VAL A 75 18.39 -13.78 2.49
N PRO A 76 17.89 -13.82 1.24
CA PRO A 76 18.75 -14.09 0.08
C PRO A 76 19.98 -13.19 0.05
N ASN A 77 21.13 -13.79 -0.28
CA ASN A 77 22.46 -13.14 -0.31
C ASN A 77 23.03 -12.75 1.07
N SER A 78 22.45 -13.22 2.18
CA SER A 78 22.98 -13.03 3.55
C SER A 78 24.45 -13.44 3.69
N GLU A 79 24.87 -14.51 3.03
CA GLU A 79 26.27 -14.98 3.06
C GLU A 79 27.21 -14.19 2.12
N GLY A 80 26.66 -13.26 1.33
CA GLY A 80 27.40 -12.44 0.37
C GLY A 80 27.66 -11.01 0.87
N ALA A 81 27.88 -10.09 -0.07
CA ALA A 81 28.13 -8.68 0.25
C ALA A 81 26.99 -8.01 1.05
N PHE A 82 25.76 -8.51 0.88
CA PHE A 82 24.58 -7.97 1.55
C PHE A 82 24.60 -8.17 3.08
N GLY A 83 25.23 -9.25 3.58
CA GLY A 83 25.31 -9.54 5.02
C GLY A 83 26.57 -9.03 5.72
N GLN A 84 27.49 -8.36 5.02
CA GLN A 84 28.79 -7.95 5.59
C GLN A 84 28.67 -7.00 6.80
N SER A 85 27.55 -6.29 6.93
CA SER A 85 27.30 -5.35 8.03
C SER A 85 26.30 -5.87 9.05
N TYR A 86 25.97 -7.17 9.03
CA TYR A 86 25.10 -7.75 10.04
C TYR A 86 25.81 -7.79 11.40
N PRO A 87 25.06 -7.63 12.52
CA PRO A 87 25.63 -7.83 13.84
C PRO A 87 26.30 -9.21 13.95
N GLU A 88 27.44 -9.27 14.64
CA GLU A 88 28.18 -10.52 14.81
C GLU A 88 27.29 -11.62 15.40
N GLY A 89 27.30 -12.79 14.77
CA GLY A 89 26.48 -13.94 15.17
C GLY A 89 24.98 -13.79 14.88
N GLN A 90 24.56 -12.85 14.03
CA GLN A 90 23.17 -12.67 13.64
C GLN A 90 23.00 -12.57 12.13
N VAL A 91 21.81 -12.93 11.65
CA VAL A 91 21.40 -12.73 10.26
C VAL A 91 20.08 -11.98 10.23
N LEU A 92 19.88 -11.09 9.26
CA LEU A 92 18.55 -10.57 8.98
C LEU A 92 17.71 -11.72 8.39
N GLY A 93 16.62 -12.09 9.06
CA GLY A 93 15.82 -13.25 8.69
C GLY A 93 14.33 -13.03 8.86
N SER A 94 13.55 -13.72 8.02
CA SER A 94 12.10 -13.84 8.14
C SER A 94 11.73 -14.64 9.39
N LYS A 95 10.81 -14.13 10.20
CA LYS A 95 10.25 -14.86 11.36
C LYS A 95 9.41 -16.04 10.93
N ARG A 96 8.81 -16.02 9.74
CA ARG A 96 8.16 -17.23 9.19
C ARG A 96 9.16 -18.30 8.82
N ALA A 97 10.23 -17.96 8.09
CA ALA A 97 11.28 -18.90 7.72
C ALA A 97 12.04 -19.46 8.93
N ASN A 98 12.14 -18.66 9.99
CA ASN A 98 12.80 -19.01 11.25
C ASN A 98 11.81 -19.29 12.39
N SER A 99 10.57 -19.72 12.09
CA SER A 99 9.49 -19.78 13.08
C SER A 99 9.87 -20.61 14.31
N ASP A 100 10.47 -21.78 14.13
CA ASP A 100 10.87 -22.65 15.24
C ASP A 100 11.93 -21.98 16.12
N LEU A 101 13.00 -21.47 15.50
CA LEU A 101 14.10 -20.79 16.19
C LEU A 101 13.63 -19.54 16.94
N TYR A 102 12.86 -18.68 16.27
CA TYR A 102 12.35 -17.45 16.86
C TYR A 102 11.37 -17.74 18.01
N SER A 103 10.52 -18.76 17.86
CA SER A 103 9.53 -19.12 18.87
C SER A 103 10.16 -19.63 20.18
N LEU A 104 11.43 -20.06 20.19
CA LEU A 104 12.14 -20.38 21.44
C LEU A 104 12.29 -19.15 22.35
N ASN A 105 12.54 -17.97 21.77
CA ASN A 105 12.59 -16.72 22.54
C ASN A 105 11.20 -16.32 23.02
N MET A 106 10.17 -16.52 22.20
CA MET A 106 8.78 -16.26 22.60
C MET A 106 8.34 -17.17 23.75
N GLN A 107 8.73 -18.45 23.75
CA GLN A 107 8.45 -19.39 24.84
C GLN A 107 9.09 -18.93 26.16
N ARG A 108 10.32 -18.42 26.11
CA ARG A 108 10.99 -17.81 27.28
C ARG A 108 10.26 -16.57 27.79
N ALA A 109 9.57 -15.85 26.89
CA ALA A 109 8.69 -14.73 27.21
C ALA A 109 7.25 -15.16 27.59
N GLY A 110 6.96 -16.47 27.67
CA GLY A 110 5.68 -17.01 28.10
C GLY A 110 4.68 -17.34 26.98
N SER A 111 5.04 -17.19 25.70
CA SER A 111 4.17 -17.59 24.59
C SER A 111 4.02 -19.11 24.51
N THR A 112 2.79 -19.58 24.34
CA THR A 112 2.46 -20.99 24.11
C THR A 112 2.26 -21.33 22.63
N VAL A 113 2.25 -20.32 21.76
CA VAL A 113 2.00 -20.44 20.31
C VAL A 113 3.22 -19.95 19.53
N GLN A 114 3.57 -20.67 18.46
CA GLN A 114 4.66 -20.29 17.56
C GLN A 114 4.33 -19.00 16.78
N ILE A 115 5.35 -18.25 16.37
CA ILE A 115 5.15 -16.99 15.63
C ILE A 115 4.37 -17.17 14.32
N ALA A 116 4.67 -18.22 13.54
CA ALA A 116 3.93 -18.47 12.30
C ALA A 116 2.45 -18.79 12.56
N ALA A 117 2.13 -19.47 13.66
CA ALA A 117 0.75 -19.76 14.06
C ALA A 117 0.03 -18.51 14.55
N ASN A 118 0.72 -17.61 15.27
CA ASN A 118 0.20 -16.29 15.62
C ASN A 118 -0.17 -15.51 14.35
N PHE A 119 0.76 -15.39 13.39
CA PHE A 119 0.47 -14.69 12.13
C PHE A 119 -0.71 -15.30 11.39
N ASN A 120 -0.80 -16.64 11.30
CA ASN A 120 -1.94 -17.30 10.66
C ASN A 120 -3.27 -16.99 11.36
N ALA A 121 -3.30 -16.91 12.70
CA ALA A 121 -4.50 -16.56 13.45
C ALA A 121 -4.94 -15.11 13.19
N ILE A 122 -3.98 -14.18 13.14
CA ILE A 122 -4.23 -12.77 12.82
C ILE A 122 -4.74 -12.61 11.39
N GLU A 123 -4.11 -13.28 10.41
CA GLU A 123 -4.53 -13.31 9.01
C GLU A 123 -5.95 -13.89 8.86
N ALA A 124 -6.25 -14.97 9.59
CA ALA A 124 -7.56 -15.59 9.58
C ALA A 124 -8.64 -14.71 10.21
N PHE A 125 -8.31 -13.95 11.26
CA PHE A 125 -9.23 -12.98 11.86
C PHE A 125 -9.59 -11.85 10.89
N ALA A 126 -8.62 -11.37 10.11
CA ALA A 126 -8.86 -10.30 9.14
C ALA A 126 -9.72 -10.75 7.95
N LYS A 127 -9.53 -11.99 7.50
CA LYS A 127 -10.23 -12.54 6.33
C LYS A 127 -11.75 -12.45 6.46
N GLY A 128 -12.40 -11.97 5.40
CA GLY A 128 -13.86 -11.85 5.30
C GLY A 128 -14.45 -10.62 6.00
N LYS A 129 -13.64 -9.81 6.69
CA LYS A 129 -14.06 -8.52 7.23
C LYS A 129 -13.85 -7.42 6.19
N THR A 130 -14.62 -6.37 6.30
CA THR A 130 -14.40 -5.14 5.53
C THR A 130 -13.23 -4.33 6.11
N ILE A 131 -12.64 -3.45 5.29
CA ILE A 131 -11.61 -2.50 5.74
C ILE A 131 -12.15 -1.65 6.90
N ALA A 132 -13.38 -1.14 6.77
CA ALA A 132 -14.00 -0.29 7.79
C ALA A 132 -14.24 -1.03 9.13
N GLU A 133 -14.68 -2.29 9.09
CA GLU A 133 -14.83 -3.11 10.31
C GLU A 133 -13.49 -3.33 11.02
N LEU A 134 -12.43 -3.62 10.26
CA LEU A 134 -11.09 -3.80 10.83
C LEU A 134 -10.52 -2.49 11.37
N GLU A 135 -10.71 -1.39 10.67
CA GLU A 135 -10.28 -0.06 11.10
C GLU A 135 -10.99 0.36 12.40
N ALA A 136 -12.31 0.19 12.48
CA ALA A 136 -13.07 0.46 13.70
C ALA A 136 -12.60 -0.45 14.85
N ALA A 137 -12.34 -1.73 14.56
CA ALA A 137 -11.86 -2.68 15.54
C ALA A 137 -10.48 -2.29 16.10
N VAL A 138 -9.54 -1.77 15.29
CA VAL A 138 -8.23 -1.36 15.81
C VAL A 138 -8.23 0.02 16.48
N ASN A 139 -9.01 0.96 15.95
CA ASN A 139 -9.10 2.34 16.47
C ASN A 139 -9.86 2.44 17.80
N GLY A 140 -10.63 1.40 18.15
CA GLY A 140 -11.31 1.30 19.45
C GLY A 140 -10.37 1.02 20.63
N TYR A 141 -9.09 0.74 20.39
CA TYR A 141 -8.11 0.40 21.43
C TYR A 141 -6.93 1.37 21.45
N THR A 142 -6.26 1.44 22.60
CA THR A 142 -5.02 2.19 22.83
C THR A 142 -3.90 1.24 23.20
N GLU A 143 -2.68 1.75 23.38
CA GLU A 143 -1.56 0.95 23.89
C GLU A 143 -1.87 0.31 25.25
N GLU A 144 -2.66 0.98 26.08
CA GLU A 144 -3.08 0.50 27.40
C GLU A 144 -4.18 -0.57 27.34
N THR A 145 -5.06 -0.52 26.33
CA THR A 145 -6.22 -1.43 26.23
C THR A 145 -6.07 -2.52 25.17
N LYS A 146 -4.97 -2.52 24.40
CA LYS A 146 -4.74 -3.51 23.31
C LYS A 146 -4.74 -4.98 23.76
N ALA A 147 -4.55 -5.26 25.05
CA ALA A 147 -4.71 -6.61 25.61
C ALA A 147 -6.09 -7.21 25.31
N GLU A 148 -7.14 -6.40 25.40
CA GLU A 148 -8.51 -6.82 25.08
C GLU A 148 -8.69 -7.14 23.59
N PHE A 149 -7.99 -6.41 22.71
CA PHE A 149 -7.97 -6.71 21.28
C PHE A 149 -7.26 -8.04 21.00
N ILE A 150 -6.12 -8.29 21.65
CA ILE A 150 -5.39 -9.56 21.53
C ILE A 150 -6.30 -10.73 21.91
N ASP A 151 -7.04 -10.61 23.03
CA ASP A 151 -7.96 -11.65 23.50
C ASP A 151 -9.10 -11.93 22.51
N ALA A 152 -9.51 -10.94 21.72
CA ALA A 152 -10.53 -11.12 20.66
C ALA A 152 -10.01 -11.91 19.46
N VAL A 153 -8.69 -11.92 19.20
CA VAL A 153 -8.07 -12.65 18.09
C VAL A 153 -7.75 -14.07 18.52
N THR A 154 -8.75 -14.94 18.43
CA THR A 154 -8.63 -16.35 18.84
C THR A 154 -7.45 -17.04 18.14
N GLY A 155 -6.55 -17.62 18.94
CA GLY A 155 -5.38 -18.36 18.45
C GLY A 155 -4.10 -17.53 18.33
N ALA A 156 -4.18 -16.21 18.51
CA ALA A 156 -3.00 -15.36 18.70
C ALA A 156 -2.73 -15.16 20.20
N THR A 157 -1.46 -15.22 20.59
CA THR A 157 -0.96 -14.98 21.95
C THR A 157 0.16 -13.95 21.99
N THR A 158 0.57 -13.40 20.84
CA THR A 158 1.63 -12.39 20.76
C THR A 158 1.10 -11.01 21.14
N ALA A 159 1.88 -10.26 21.93
CA ALA A 159 1.52 -8.92 22.39
C ALA A 159 1.41 -7.89 21.24
N ASP A 160 1.99 -8.20 20.08
CA ASP A 160 2.05 -7.34 18.90
C ASP A 160 0.84 -7.52 17.96
N THR A 161 -0.13 -8.37 18.32
CA THR A 161 -1.31 -8.67 17.49
C THR A 161 -2.05 -7.41 17.02
N TRP A 162 -2.20 -6.42 17.90
CA TRP A 162 -2.81 -5.14 17.55
C TRP A 162 -2.01 -4.35 16.51
N GLY A 163 -0.67 -4.34 16.63
CA GLY A 163 0.23 -3.71 15.66
C GLY A 163 0.14 -4.36 14.28
N TYR A 164 0.11 -5.69 14.21
CA TYR A 164 -0.07 -6.41 12.95
C TYR A 164 -1.44 -6.15 12.32
N MET A 165 -2.51 -6.05 13.11
CA MET A 165 -3.83 -5.71 12.55
C MET A 165 -3.86 -4.30 11.96
N ARG A 166 -3.23 -3.32 12.62
CA ARG A 166 -3.08 -1.97 12.06
C ARG A 166 -2.31 -1.98 10.75
N GLY A 167 -1.27 -2.81 10.65
CA GLY A 167 -0.54 -3.03 9.40
C GLY A 167 -1.39 -3.68 8.29
N ILE A 168 -2.28 -4.63 8.63
CA ILE A 168 -3.26 -5.19 7.68
C ILE A 168 -4.21 -4.10 7.17
N VAL A 169 -4.74 -3.25 8.06
CA VAL A 169 -5.60 -2.12 7.66
C VAL A 169 -4.85 -1.17 6.73
N ALA A 170 -3.60 -0.83 7.05
CA ALA A 170 -2.76 0.02 6.21
C ALA A 170 -2.50 -0.60 4.83
N ALA A 171 -2.17 -1.89 4.75
CA ALA A 171 -2.02 -2.61 3.48
C ALA A 171 -3.31 -2.63 2.67
N ALA A 172 -4.46 -2.84 3.32
CA ALA A 172 -5.75 -2.86 2.64
C ALA A 172 -6.12 -1.49 2.05
N LYS A 173 -5.86 -0.40 2.78
CA LYS A 173 -6.02 0.98 2.27
C LYS A 173 -5.05 1.26 1.12
N ALA A 174 -3.80 0.82 1.23
CA ALA A 174 -2.83 0.95 0.14
C ALA A 174 -3.27 0.21 -1.14
N ALA A 175 -3.99 -0.92 -1.02
CA ALA A 175 -4.54 -1.62 -2.18
C ALA A 175 -5.55 -0.77 -2.98
N LYS A 176 -6.22 0.16 -2.30
CA LYS A 176 -7.25 1.05 -2.86
C LYS A 176 -6.68 2.40 -3.33
N ALA A 177 -5.40 2.66 -3.09
CA ALA A 177 -4.75 3.89 -3.54
C ALA A 177 -4.71 3.97 -5.07
N GLN A 178 -4.81 5.18 -5.62
CA GLN A 178 -4.71 5.41 -7.06
C GLN A 178 -3.37 6.06 -7.39
N THR A 179 -2.74 5.59 -8.46
CA THR A 179 -1.50 6.16 -8.97
C THR A 179 -1.72 6.82 -10.33
N GLY A 180 -1.48 8.13 -10.41
CA GLY A 180 -1.45 8.90 -11.64
C GLY A 180 -0.02 9.04 -12.17
N THR A 181 0.12 9.11 -13.48
CA THR A 181 1.41 9.35 -14.15
C THR A 181 1.23 10.42 -15.22
N TYR A 182 1.95 11.52 -15.06
CA TYR A 182 1.88 12.68 -15.94
C TYR A 182 3.18 12.82 -16.70
N THR A 183 3.10 12.75 -18.03
CA THR A 183 4.24 13.06 -18.89
C THR A 183 4.14 14.51 -19.33
N PHE A 184 4.82 15.40 -18.60
CA PHE A 184 4.90 16.80 -18.96
C PHE A 184 5.75 16.98 -20.20
N CYS A 185 5.24 17.70 -21.20
CA CYS A 185 5.94 18.06 -22.43
C CYS A 185 6.06 19.58 -22.47
N ASN A 186 7.29 20.11 -22.54
CA ASN A 186 7.47 21.55 -22.62
C ASN A 186 7.33 22.03 -24.07
N LYS A 187 6.20 22.65 -24.41
CA LYS A 187 5.99 23.35 -25.70
C LYS A 187 5.75 24.85 -25.50
N THR A 188 6.37 25.40 -24.46
CA THR A 188 6.35 26.85 -24.18
C THR A 188 7.30 27.63 -25.10
N GLY A 189 8.23 26.95 -25.77
CA GLY A 189 9.30 27.57 -26.57
C GLY A 189 10.48 28.09 -25.74
N GLU A 190 10.40 28.02 -24.41
CA GLU A 190 11.43 28.50 -23.48
C GLU A 190 11.75 27.42 -22.43
N THR A 191 12.82 27.63 -21.65
CA THR A 191 13.07 26.83 -20.46
C THR A 191 12.00 27.13 -19.41
N VAL A 192 11.32 26.10 -18.91
CA VAL A 192 10.49 26.20 -17.70
C VAL A 192 11.40 26.14 -16.48
N THR A 193 11.31 27.13 -15.60
CA THR A 193 12.16 27.28 -14.39
C THR A 193 11.44 26.83 -13.12
N GLU A 194 10.11 26.84 -13.15
CA GLU A 194 9.26 26.33 -12.08
C GLU A 194 8.19 25.42 -12.65
N LEU A 195 8.02 24.23 -12.07
CA LEU A 195 6.89 23.33 -12.32
C LEU A 195 6.48 22.71 -10.99
N TYR A 196 5.24 22.97 -10.56
CA TYR A 196 4.71 22.49 -9.30
C TYR A 196 3.37 21.77 -9.49
N LEU A 197 3.16 20.78 -8.63
CA LEU A 197 1.86 20.21 -8.34
C LEU A 197 1.49 20.59 -6.91
N VAL A 198 0.35 21.25 -6.74
CA VAL A 198 -0.21 21.62 -5.44
C VAL A 198 -1.40 20.73 -5.18
N ASP A 199 -1.44 20.09 -4.02
CA ASP A 199 -2.60 19.35 -3.55
C ASP A 199 -3.69 20.35 -3.13
N ASN A 200 -4.87 20.27 -3.74
CA ASN A 200 -5.96 21.20 -3.46
C ASN A 200 -6.73 20.89 -2.17
N LEU A 201 -6.62 19.69 -1.62
CA LEU A 201 -7.22 19.34 -0.32
C LEU A 201 -6.41 19.94 0.83
N THR A 202 -5.08 19.80 0.77
CA THR A 202 -4.18 20.20 1.86
C THR A 202 -3.56 21.59 1.64
N GLY A 203 -3.52 22.06 0.39
CA GLY A 203 -2.74 23.23 -0.02
C GLY A 203 -1.24 22.95 -0.09
N GLU A 204 -0.80 21.70 0.11
CA GLU A 204 0.62 21.35 0.13
C GLU A 204 1.22 21.52 -1.28
N LYS A 205 2.27 22.33 -1.36
CA LYS A 205 3.03 22.53 -2.59
C LYS A 205 4.15 21.49 -2.68
N GLY A 206 4.13 20.67 -3.73
CA GLY A 206 5.18 19.70 -4.02
C GLY A 206 6.55 20.33 -4.37
N PRO A 207 7.57 19.49 -4.64
CA PRO A 207 8.88 19.97 -5.06
C PRO A 207 8.81 20.69 -6.42
N ASN A 208 9.81 21.54 -6.71
CA ASN A 208 9.97 22.10 -8.05
C ASN A 208 10.51 21.03 -8.99
N TYR A 209 9.67 20.56 -9.91
CA TYR A 209 10.03 19.57 -10.92
C TYR A 209 10.92 20.12 -12.05
N ALA A 210 11.07 21.45 -12.12
CA ALA A 210 11.93 22.14 -13.07
C ALA A 210 13.17 22.77 -12.41
N VAL A 211 13.59 22.28 -11.22
CA VAL A 211 14.71 22.85 -10.44
C VAL A 211 16.03 22.97 -11.22
N ASN A 212 16.26 22.10 -12.20
CA ASN A 212 17.45 22.11 -13.05
C ASN A 212 17.21 22.75 -14.43
N GLY A 213 16.07 23.43 -14.61
CA GLY A 213 15.60 23.90 -15.91
C GLY A 213 14.95 22.78 -16.72
N PHE A 214 13.68 22.93 -17.06
CA PHE A 214 12.96 22.05 -17.95
C PHE A 214 13.00 22.62 -19.36
N ALA A 215 13.98 22.20 -20.17
CA ALA A 215 14.27 22.76 -21.49
C ALA A 215 13.07 22.68 -22.44
N ALA A 216 13.03 23.57 -23.44
CA ALA A 216 12.06 23.52 -24.53
C ALA A 216 12.11 22.15 -25.24
N ASP A 217 10.94 21.65 -25.62
CA ASP A 217 10.71 20.36 -26.27
C ASP A 217 11.09 19.11 -25.47
N ALA A 218 11.57 19.26 -24.23
CA ALA A 218 11.86 18.13 -23.36
C ALA A 218 10.58 17.54 -22.74
N THR A 219 10.72 16.32 -22.21
CA THR A 219 9.68 15.64 -21.42
C THR A 219 10.13 15.38 -19.99
N TYR A 220 9.21 15.45 -19.04
CA TYR A 220 9.45 15.12 -17.64
C TYR A 220 8.29 14.29 -17.08
N VAL A 221 8.58 13.16 -16.44
CA VAL A 221 7.54 12.27 -15.89
C VAL A 221 7.38 12.50 -14.40
N VAL A 222 6.14 12.72 -13.96
CA VAL A 222 5.77 12.81 -12.55
C VAL A 222 4.79 11.69 -12.23
N THR A 223 5.06 10.93 -11.17
CA THR A 223 4.13 9.94 -10.61
C THR A 223 3.58 10.46 -9.28
N ARG A 224 2.28 10.25 -9.04
CA ARG A 224 1.62 10.59 -7.78
C ARG A 224 0.70 9.46 -7.35
N THR A 225 0.81 9.05 -6.10
CA THR A 225 -0.08 8.06 -5.47
C THR A 225 -0.89 8.75 -4.40
N VAL A 226 -2.20 8.50 -4.39
CA VAL A 226 -3.18 9.16 -3.52
C VAL A 226 -4.06 8.10 -2.88
N SER A 227 -4.36 8.26 -1.60
CA SER A 227 -5.21 7.32 -0.86
C SER A 227 -6.65 7.33 -1.38
N ALA A 228 -7.39 6.22 -1.16
CA ALA A 228 -8.79 6.16 -1.54
C ALA A 228 -9.63 7.20 -0.81
N GLU A 229 -9.32 7.46 0.46
CA GLU A 229 -10.01 8.45 1.29
C GLU A 229 -9.85 9.87 0.73
N GLU A 230 -8.64 10.22 0.25
CA GLU A 230 -8.41 11.51 -0.40
C GLU A 230 -9.19 11.61 -1.72
N ILE A 231 -9.22 10.55 -2.52
CA ILE A 231 -10.01 10.51 -3.77
C ILE A 231 -11.51 10.72 -3.45
N GLU A 232 -12.05 10.02 -2.45
CA GLU A 232 -13.44 10.17 -2.00
C GLU A 232 -13.71 11.58 -1.43
N ALA A 233 -12.71 12.21 -0.82
CA ALA A 233 -12.78 13.60 -0.36
C ALA A 233 -12.70 14.64 -1.49
N GLY A 234 -12.59 14.22 -2.76
CA GLY A 234 -12.56 15.10 -3.92
C GLY A 234 -11.17 15.59 -4.29
N TYR A 235 -10.14 14.76 -4.10
CA TYR A 235 -8.76 15.10 -4.46
C TYR A 235 -8.62 15.65 -5.88
N SER A 236 -7.88 16.73 -5.99
CA SER A 236 -7.43 17.33 -7.24
C SER A 236 -6.13 18.10 -7.01
N MET A 237 -5.43 18.40 -8.09
CA MET A 237 -4.18 19.14 -8.07
C MET A 237 -4.25 20.39 -8.93
N THR A 238 -3.54 21.42 -8.49
CA THR A 238 -3.17 22.55 -9.32
C THR A 238 -1.78 22.31 -9.93
N VAL A 239 -1.71 22.25 -11.26
CA VAL A 239 -0.46 22.37 -12.01
C VAL A 239 -0.13 23.85 -12.15
N ALA A 240 1.08 24.27 -11.79
CA ALA A 240 1.55 25.63 -12.04
C ALA A 240 2.96 25.60 -12.63
N PHE A 241 3.22 26.44 -13.63
CA PHE A 241 4.56 26.56 -14.21
C PHE A 241 4.94 28.01 -14.49
N LYS A 242 6.27 28.24 -14.57
CA LYS A 242 6.88 29.51 -14.93
C LYS A 242 8.00 29.31 -15.93
N THR A 243 8.04 30.11 -17.00
CA THR A 243 9.15 30.12 -17.95
C THR A 243 10.26 31.09 -17.54
N GLU A 244 11.44 30.94 -18.14
CA GLU A 244 12.57 31.87 -17.99
C GLU A 244 12.18 33.30 -18.41
N GLY A 245 11.34 33.46 -19.43
CA GLY A 245 10.78 34.76 -19.85
C GLY A 245 9.75 35.35 -18.87
N GLY A 246 9.40 34.63 -17.80
CA GLY A 246 8.49 35.10 -16.75
C GLY A 246 7.00 34.85 -17.04
N TYR A 247 6.67 34.07 -18.07
CA TYR A 247 5.30 33.63 -18.30
C TYR A 247 4.89 32.63 -17.21
N GLU A 248 3.82 32.96 -16.48
CA GLU A 248 3.25 32.12 -15.42
C GLU A 248 1.86 31.65 -15.81
N ALA A 249 1.58 30.36 -15.59
CA ALA A 249 0.27 29.79 -15.86
C ALA A 249 -0.08 28.63 -14.93
N LYS A 250 -1.37 28.33 -14.82
CA LYS A 250 -1.88 27.26 -13.97
C LYS A 250 -3.12 26.55 -14.51
N PHE A 251 -3.29 25.29 -14.13
CA PHE A 251 -4.49 24.49 -14.33
C PHE A 251 -4.90 23.87 -12.99
N GLU A 252 -6.11 24.14 -12.52
CA GLU A 252 -6.47 23.96 -11.10
C GLU A 252 -7.16 22.63 -10.77
N THR A 253 -7.64 21.89 -11.76
CA THR A 253 -8.52 20.73 -11.54
C THR A 253 -7.96 19.46 -12.17
N LEU A 254 -6.68 19.16 -11.92
CA LEU A 254 -6.06 17.93 -12.38
C LEU A 254 -6.43 16.78 -11.43
N HIS A 255 -7.14 15.77 -11.93
CA HIS A 255 -7.43 14.56 -11.17
C HIS A 255 -6.34 13.50 -11.40
N ILE A 256 -6.35 12.45 -10.56
CA ILE A 256 -5.45 11.31 -10.73
C ILE A 256 -5.79 10.56 -12.02
N GLU A 257 -4.83 10.51 -12.95
CA GLU A 257 -4.95 9.84 -14.24
C GLU A 257 -3.57 9.53 -14.85
N VAL A 258 -3.57 8.80 -15.97
CA VAL A 258 -2.38 8.61 -16.80
C VAL A 258 -2.55 9.44 -18.07
N ALA A 259 -1.86 10.57 -18.14
CA ALA A 259 -2.03 11.52 -19.24
C ALA A 259 -0.72 12.22 -19.64
N PRO A 260 -0.49 12.45 -20.94
CA PRO A 260 0.47 13.47 -21.35
C PRO A 260 -0.09 14.86 -21.03
N ILE A 261 0.76 15.75 -20.53
CA ILE A 261 0.43 17.16 -20.28
C ILE A 261 1.40 18.05 -21.05
N THR A 262 0.94 18.69 -22.11
CA THR A 262 1.72 19.65 -22.86
C THR A 262 1.56 21.05 -22.27
N LEU A 263 2.65 21.64 -21.81
CA LEU A 263 2.73 23.04 -21.38
C LEU A 263 2.79 23.92 -22.63
N LEU A 264 1.85 24.85 -22.79
CA LEU A 264 1.71 25.65 -24.00
C LEU A 264 2.41 27.01 -23.87
N ALA A 265 2.91 27.53 -24.98
CA ALA A 265 3.39 28.91 -25.05
C ALA A 265 2.23 29.90 -24.86
N GLN A 266 2.53 31.10 -24.35
CA GLN A 266 1.53 32.12 -24.07
C GLN A 266 0.74 32.55 -25.33
N ASP A 267 1.38 32.53 -26.49
CA ASP A 267 0.80 32.90 -27.79
C ASP A 267 0.04 31.74 -28.47
N ALA A 268 0.28 30.50 -28.04
CA ALA A 268 -0.40 29.30 -28.52
C ALA A 268 -1.78 29.05 -27.86
N LEU A 269 -2.18 29.90 -26.90
CA LEU A 269 -3.44 29.76 -26.18
C LEU A 269 -4.64 30.07 -27.08
N SER A 270 -5.32 29.02 -27.57
CA SER A 270 -6.64 29.16 -28.19
C SER A 270 -7.74 29.19 -27.12
N GLY A 271 -7.76 30.23 -26.29
CA GLY A 271 -8.71 30.37 -25.17
C GLY A 271 -8.03 30.31 -23.79
N ALA A 272 -8.73 29.77 -22.78
CA ALA A 272 -8.37 29.93 -21.37
C ALA A 272 -7.43 28.86 -20.79
N THR A 273 -7.12 27.77 -21.52
CA THR A 273 -6.40 26.63 -20.94
C THR A 273 -4.90 26.68 -21.27
N PRO A 274 -4.01 26.80 -20.27
CA PRO A 274 -2.57 26.90 -20.49
C PRO A 274 -1.84 25.57 -20.72
N ILE A 275 -2.60 24.47 -20.72
CA ILE A 275 -2.09 23.12 -20.94
C ILE A 275 -2.98 22.37 -21.94
N SER A 276 -2.43 21.33 -22.56
CA SER A 276 -3.15 20.36 -23.39
C SER A 276 -2.93 18.95 -22.84
N PHE A 277 -3.97 18.12 -22.86
CA PHE A 277 -3.92 16.71 -22.42
C PHE A 277 -3.52 15.73 -23.54
N PHE A 278 -2.93 16.25 -24.61
CA PHE A 278 -2.43 15.47 -25.72
C PHE A 278 -0.91 15.56 -25.77
N ALA A 279 -0.27 14.47 -26.17
CA ALA A 279 1.13 14.51 -26.58
C ALA A 279 1.27 15.48 -27.77
N PRO A 280 2.40 16.19 -27.89
CA PRO A 280 2.66 17.02 -29.07
C PRO A 280 2.61 16.16 -30.34
N ALA A 281 2.13 16.74 -31.45
CA ALA A 281 2.27 16.11 -32.75
C ALA A 281 3.76 15.92 -33.07
N GLU A 282 4.12 14.76 -33.63
CA GLU A 282 5.45 14.46 -34.15
C GLU A 282 5.81 15.35 -35.35
#